data_AF-A0AAV5SW63-F1
#
_entry.id   AF-A0AAV5SW63-F1
#
_cell.length_a   1.000
_cell.length_b   1.000
_cell.length_c   1.000
_cell.angle_alpha   90.00
_cell.angle_beta   90.00
_cell.angle_gamma   90.00
#
_symmetry.space_group_name_H-M   'P 1'
#
loop_
_entity.id
_entity.type
_entity.pdbx_description
1 polymer ?
#
loop_
_entity_poly.entity_id
_entity_poly.type
_entity_poly.pdbx_seq_one_letter_code
_entity_poly.pdbx_strand_id
1 'polypeptide(L)'
;KYEVGSHTWPSTQTLASFISVNRGLFNNKTVLELGSGGTGVGGIACGMARAKRVYMTDKENGEMMVILKKNIQSNGMEDICRVEVLDWFDPSSLQSFLSSLDSEIDWIVASDVFFDNSVFEPLVEAISTLLHRFPLAQLIFSYQNRCASWSIVDLLKSRGLDSSLIRKEEVDGGHSVQLGLIYKRREETIVAGIEGGASVSSLVFVSCPDGRIIGRSTHKGSNYCLDGVQKTADSLVKWIREAKQELKIVGPLDGLGMGLSGAEDAGINEHFMDYILSQHGDVGRRVVLKSDSEASIAACFREGGAVIISGTGSTTRLMTRNGELKGVGGWGHAIGDGGSAYWIANRGMRLLFDVEDGMEEANIERLRKVMLEYFSLTDKIQLLDLLYSKFDKCKLASVTAKLAENVDDATIASLFHDAGGILGKQMKALIKKIPNEATEMGSNLGVLVIGSVFKSWKWMREGFIKELDMEKSRVKKMTLYRLTVDASLGAATLAALSAHSTIPLRELKDEDVFDVLP
;
A
#
# COMPACT_ATOMS: atom_id res chain seq x y z
N LYS A 1 -3.75 29.49 -41.37
CA LYS A 1 -4.08 28.30 -40.53
C LYS A 1 -2.92 28.16 -39.56
N TYR A 2 -3.19 28.09 -38.26
CA TYR A 2 -2.14 27.77 -37.27
C TYR A 2 -1.60 26.37 -37.60
N GLU A 3 -0.29 26.24 -37.80
CA GLU A 3 0.35 24.93 -37.97
C GLU A 3 0.46 24.26 -36.60
N VAL A 4 -0.53 23.45 -36.26
CA VAL A 4 -0.70 22.85 -34.93
C VAL A 4 0.49 21.94 -34.54
N GLY A 5 1.22 21.40 -35.52
CA GLY A 5 2.28 20.40 -35.30
C GLY A 5 3.71 20.93 -35.04
N SER A 6 3.96 22.24 -35.18
CA SER A 6 5.32 22.83 -35.07
C SER A 6 5.64 23.45 -33.70
N HIS A 7 4.71 23.36 -32.74
CA HIS A 7 4.84 23.97 -31.41
C HIS A 7 4.90 22.95 -30.27
N THR A 8 5.65 23.27 -29.22
CA THR A 8 5.65 22.51 -27.96
C THR A 8 4.47 22.95 -27.09
N TRP A 9 3.42 22.13 -27.07
CA TRP A 9 2.21 22.40 -26.29
C TRP A 9 2.45 22.16 -24.77
N PRO A 10 1.71 22.85 -23.87
CA PRO A 10 1.76 22.57 -22.43
C PRO A 10 1.52 21.08 -22.11
N SER A 11 0.59 20.44 -22.81
CA SER A 11 0.32 18.99 -22.73
C SER A 11 1.60 18.15 -22.90
N THR A 12 2.50 18.56 -23.78
CA THR A 12 3.73 17.82 -24.07
C THR A 12 4.73 17.93 -22.93
N GLN A 13 4.78 19.08 -22.24
CA GLN A 13 5.63 19.26 -21.07
C GLN A 13 5.15 18.41 -19.90
N THR A 14 3.83 18.37 -19.65
CA THR A 14 3.22 17.50 -18.64
C THR A 14 3.53 16.02 -18.89
N LEU A 15 3.39 15.56 -20.14
CA LEU A 15 3.71 14.18 -20.51
C LEU A 15 5.20 13.86 -20.34
N ALA A 16 6.09 14.74 -20.82
CA ALA A 16 7.54 14.55 -20.67
C ALA A 16 7.99 14.54 -19.20
N SER A 17 7.39 15.40 -18.37
CA SER A 17 7.61 15.43 -16.91
C SER A 17 7.21 14.10 -16.28
N PHE A 18 6.03 13.56 -16.64
CA PHE A 18 5.60 12.24 -16.17
C PHE A 18 6.58 11.14 -16.58
N ILE A 19 7.04 11.12 -17.84
CA ILE A 19 8.02 10.15 -18.34
C ILE A 19 9.33 10.23 -17.55
N SER A 20 9.81 11.45 -17.26
CA SER A 20 11.06 11.69 -16.52
C SER A 20 11.02 11.19 -15.07
N VAL A 21 9.89 11.32 -14.39
CA VAL A 21 9.71 10.77 -13.03
C VAL A 21 9.53 9.25 -13.07
N ASN A 22 8.92 8.73 -14.13
CA ASN A 22 8.56 7.31 -14.28
C ASN A 22 9.43 6.56 -15.29
N ARG A 23 10.72 6.90 -15.40
CA ARG A 23 11.63 6.29 -16.40
C ARG A 23 11.67 4.77 -16.35
N GLY A 24 11.48 4.19 -15.16
CA GLY A 24 11.41 2.74 -14.97
C GLY A 24 10.32 2.06 -15.82
N LEU A 25 9.21 2.76 -16.11
CA LEU A 25 8.13 2.20 -16.93
C LEU A 25 8.55 1.98 -18.38
N PHE A 26 9.45 2.82 -18.91
CA PHE A 26 9.85 2.87 -20.31
C PHE A 26 11.22 2.23 -20.55
N ASN A 27 12.00 1.99 -19.50
CA ASN A 27 13.32 1.38 -19.61
C ASN A 27 13.24 0.01 -20.28
N ASN A 28 14.04 -0.17 -21.34
CA ASN A 28 14.08 -1.37 -22.18
C ASN A 28 12.72 -1.76 -22.79
N LYS A 29 11.82 -0.79 -23.02
CA LYS A 29 10.51 -1.00 -23.64
C LYS A 29 10.45 -0.53 -25.09
N THR A 30 9.56 -1.12 -25.88
CA THR A 30 9.16 -0.59 -27.19
C THR A 30 7.97 0.35 -27.03
N VAL A 31 8.13 1.59 -27.48
CA VAL A 31 7.13 2.65 -27.31
C VAL A 31 6.63 3.14 -28.67
N LEU A 32 5.34 3.44 -28.78
CA LEU A 32 4.74 4.12 -29.92
C LEU A 32 4.28 5.52 -29.48
N GLU A 33 4.72 6.57 -30.16
CA GLU A 33 4.14 7.90 -30.05
C GLU A 33 3.13 8.12 -31.19
N LEU A 34 1.87 8.37 -30.82
CA LEU A 34 0.81 8.76 -31.75
C LEU A 34 0.77 10.27 -31.90
N GLY A 35 0.87 10.77 -33.12
CA GLY A 35 0.77 12.19 -33.42
C GLY A 35 1.96 12.99 -32.89
N SER A 36 3.18 12.57 -33.23
CA SER A 36 4.43 13.19 -32.77
C SER A 36 4.57 14.67 -33.17
N GLY A 37 3.89 15.10 -34.24
CA GLY A 37 4.12 16.39 -34.87
C GLY A 37 5.56 16.54 -35.36
N GLY A 38 5.97 17.78 -35.63
CA GLY A 38 7.38 18.08 -35.92
C GLY A 38 8.26 18.03 -34.67
N THR A 39 7.69 18.22 -33.46
CA THR A 39 8.49 18.38 -32.24
C THR A 39 9.00 17.07 -31.67
N GLY A 40 8.19 16.01 -31.63
CA GLY A 40 8.59 14.68 -31.17
C GLY A 40 9.04 14.58 -29.71
N VAL A 41 8.65 15.53 -28.86
CA VAL A 41 9.18 15.62 -27.50
C VAL A 41 8.79 14.41 -26.64
N GLY A 42 7.59 13.84 -26.81
CA GLY A 42 7.16 12.67 -26.05
C GLY A 42 8.00 11.43 -26.39
N GLY A 43 8.23 11.18 -27.67
CA GLY A 43 9.06 10.08 -28.13
C GLY A 43 10.55 10.26 -27.74
N ILE A 44 11.09 11.48 -27.85
CA ILE A 44 12.45 11.79 -27.39
C ILE A 44 12.57 11.59 -25.86
N ALA A 45 11.57 12.01 -25.08
CA ALA A 45 11.56 11.79 -23.63
C ALA A 45 11.56 10.28 -23.29
N CYS A 46 10.82 9.46 -24.05
CA CYS A 46 10.85 8.00 -23.91
C CYS A 46 12.24 7.42 -24.27
N GLY A 47 12.89 7.90 -25.33
CA GLY A 47 14.26 7.54 -25.68
C GLY A 47 15.25 7.88 -24.56
N MET A 48 15.16 9.09 -24.01
CA MET A 48 15.93 9.50 -22.84
C MET A 48 15.59 8.69 -21.59
N ALA A 49 14.37 8.16 -21.47
CA ALA A 49 13.97 7.20 -20.45
C ALA A 49 14.52 5.77 -20.68
N ARG A 50 15.45 5.60 -21.64
CA ARG A 50 16.10 4.34 -22.00
C ARG A 50 15.15 3.32 -22.60
N ALA A 51 14.14 3.78 -23.34
CA ALA A 51 13.37 2.90 -24.22
C ALA A 51 14.31 2.16 -25.17
N LYS A 52 13.99 0.89 -25.44
CA LYS A 52 14.71 0.06 -26.40
C LYS A 52 14.49 0.55 -27.83
N ARG A 53 13.28 1.00 -28.12
CA ARG A 53 12.82 1.48 -29.42
C ARG A 53 11.66 2.44 -29.22
N VAL A 54 11.62 3.53 -29.99
CA VAL A 54 10.49 4.43 -30.06
C VAL A 54 10.06 4.59 -31.52
N TYR A 55 8.81 4.25 -31.83
CA TYR A 55 8.17 4.54 -33.11
C TYR A 55 7.43 5.86 -32.97
N MET A 56 7.85 6.87 -33.72
CA MET A 56 7.29 8.22 -33.70
C MET A 56 6.45 8.39 -34.97
N THR A 57 5.14 8.56 -34.81
CA THR A 57 4.19 8.48 -35.92
C THR A 57 3.38 9.74 -36.11
N ASP A 58 3.13 10.08 -37.36
CA ASP A 58 2.19 11.13 -37.76
C ASP A 58 1.66 10.82 -39.17
N LYS A 59 0.68 11.59 -39.65
CA LYS A 59 0.22 11.50 -41.04
C LYS A 59 1.33 11.94 -41.99
N GLU A 60 1.35 11.39 -43.21
CA GLU A 60 2.33 11.77 -44.22
C GLU A 60 2.30 13.28 -44.46
N ASN A 61 3.39 13.96 -44.06
CA ASN A 61 3.58 15.38 -44.22
C ASN A 61 5.08 15.64 -44.34
N GLY A 62 5.54 15.86 -45.58
CA GLY A 62 6.96 15.95 -45.91
C GLY A 62 7.73 16.96 -45.06
N GLU A 63 7.14 18.09 -44.69
CA GLU A 63 7.81 19.10 -43.86
C GLU A 63 7.91 18.67 -42.39
N MET A 64 6.80 18.23 -41.79
CA MET A 64 6.78 17.81 -40.38
C MET A 64 7.68 16.60 -40.14
N MET A 65 7.69 15.63 -41.05
CA MET A 65 8.54 14.44 -40.97
C MET A 65 10.03 14.79 -41.04
N VAL A 66 10.41 15.78 -41.86
CA VAL A 66 11.79 16.27 -41.93
C VAL A 66 12.20 16.96 -40.64
N ILE A 67 11.33 17.80 -40.07
CA ILE A 67 11.59 18.48 -38.79
C ILE A 67 11.73 17.44 -37.66
N LEU A 68 10.86 16.44 -37.62
CA LEU A 68 10.89 15.38 -36.62
C LEU A 68 12.22 14.60 -36.66
N LYS A 69 12.67 14.19 -37.85
CA LYS A 69 13.98 13.53 -38.04
C LYS A 69 15.14 14.41 -37.58
N LYS A 70 15.11 15.70 -37.90
CA LYS A 70 16.14 16.66 -37.46
C LYS A 70 16.16 16.82 -35.94
N ASN A 71 14.99 16.82 -35.29
CA ASN A 71 14.89 16.91 -33.82
C ASN A 71 15.41 15.64 -33.13
N ILE A 72 15.12 14.46 -33.68
CA ILE A 72 15.70 13.19 -33.22
C ILE A 72 17.23 13.25 -33.28
N GLN A 73 17.78 13.67 -34.43
CA GLN A 73 19.22 13.81 -34.62
C GLN A 73 19.85 14.85 -33.69
N SER A 74 19.20 15.99 -33.49
CA SER A 74 19.71 17.04 -32.61
C SER A 74 19.77 16.60 -31.14
N ASN A 75 19.04 15.54 -30.77
CA ASN A 75 19.06 14.93 -29.44
C ASN A 75 19.87 13.63 -29.39
N GLY A 76 20.53 13.21 -30.48
CA GLY A 76 21.32 11.99 -30.55
C GLY A 76 20.51 10.71 -30.37
N MET A 77 19.24 10.71 -30.82
CA MET A 77 18.29 9.61 -30.60
C MET A 77 18.07 8.74 -31.85
N GLU A 78 18.88 8.88 -32.91
CA GLU A 78 18.67 8.17 -34.19
C GLU A 78 18.67 6.64 -34.08
N ASP A 79 19.43 6.09 -33.12
CA ASP A 79 19.52 4.65 -32.90
C ASP A 79 18.28 4.07 -32.20
N ILE A 80 17.53 4.93 -31.50
CA ILE A 80 16.40 4.54 -30.65
C ILE A 80 15.07 4.92 -31.31
N CYS A 81 14.97 6.13 -31.87
CA CYS A 81 13.74 6.69 -32.41
C CYS A 81 13.66 6.51 -33.93
N ARG A 82 12.56 5.92 -34.41
CA ARG A 82 12.23 5.75 -35.82
C ARG A 82 10.97 6.53 -36.17
N VAL A 83 11.02 7.23 -37.30
CA VAL A 83 9.86 7.95 -37.83
C VAL A 83 9.12 7.06 -38.81
N GLU A 84 7.83 6.84 -38.56
CA GLU A 84 6.94 6.03 -39.41
C GLU A 84 5.67 6.81 -39.73
N VAL A 85 4.99 6.43 -40.81
CA VAL A 85 3.73 7.05 -41.22
C VAL A 85 2.57 6.30 -40.59
N LEU A 86 1.65 7.04 -39.97
CA LEU A 86 0.40 6.50 -39.45
C LEU A 86 -0.71 7.54 -39.60
N ASP A 87 -1.56 7.36 -40.60
CA ASP A 87 -2.79 8.15 -40.77
C ASP A 87 -3.96 7.43 -40.09
N TRP A 88 -4.53 8.05 -39.06
CA TRP A 88 -5.67 7.50 -38.32
C TRP A 88 -6.95 7.42 -39.16
N PHE A 89 -7.05 8.21 -40.23
CA PHE A 89 -8.21 8.22 -41.13
C PHE A 89 -8.14 7.11 -42.18
N ASP A 90 -6.99 6.49 -42.38
CA ASP A 90 -6.77 5.45 -43.37
C ASP A 90 -6.44 4.11 -42.68
N PRO A 91 -7.41 3.19 -42.61
CA PRO A 91 -7.19 1.85 -42.06
C PRO A 91 -6.03 1.10 -42.73
N SER A 92 -5.75 1.37 -44.02
CA SER A 92 -4.64 0.72 -44.73
C SER A 92 -3.27 1.21 -44.25
N SER A 93 -3.18 2.49 -43.85
CA SER A 93 -1.99 3.06 -43.21
C SER A 93 -1.70 2.34 -41.88
N LEU A 94 -2.71 2.15 -41.04
CA LEU A 94 -2.57 1.42 -39.79
C LEU A 94 -2.15 -0.04 -40.00
N GLN A 95 -2.72 -0.74 -40.99
CA GLN A 95 -2.31 -2.12 -41.28
C GLN A 95 -0.87 -2.21 -41.82
N SER A 96 -0.47 -1.24 -42.65
CA SER A 96 0.91 -1.14 -43.15
C SER A 96 1.89 -0.93 -42.00
N PHE A 97 1.59 -0.01 -41.08
CA PHE A 97 2.39 0.23 -39.88
C PHE A 97 2.47 -1.02 -38.99
N LEU A 98 1.34 -1.66 -38.70
CA LEU A 98 1.32 -2.89 -37.90
C LEU A 98 2.15 -4.01 -38.53
N SER A 99 2.19 -4.08 -39.86
CA SER A 99 2.98 -5.06 -40.62
C SER A 99 4.48 -4.73 -40.66
N SER A 100 4.86 -3.47 -40.44
CA SER A 100 6.27 -3.05 -40.41
C SER A 100 6.93 -3.22 -39.03
N LEU A 101 6.14 -3.47 -37.98
CA LEU A 101 6.65 -3.67 -36.62
C LEU A 101 7.53 -4.92 -36.51
N ASP A 102 8.72 -4.75 -35.92
CA ASP A 102 9.67 -5.84 -35.66
C ASP A 102 9.55 -6.43 -34.24
N SER A 103 8.67 -5.85 -33.41
CA SER A 103 8.49 -6.18 -32.00
C SER A 103 7.10 -5.78 -31.50
N GLU A 104 6.71 -6.35 -30.36
CA GLU A 104 5.49 -5.90 -29.65
C GLU A 104 5.65 -4.48 -29.10
N ILE A 105 4.53 -3.77 -28.97
CA ILE A 105 4.48 -2.45 -28.32
C ILE A 105 4.14 -2.66 -26.84
N ASP A 106 4.96 -2.10 -25.94
CA ASP A 106 4.70 -2.11 -24.49
C ASP A 106 3.90 -0.88 -24.04
N TRP A 107 4.17 0.28 -24.64
CA TRP A 107 3.55 1.54 -24.28
C TRP A 107 3.21 2.38 -25.50
N ILE A 108 2.10 3.09 -25.40
CA ILE A 108 1.72 4.13 -26.35
C ILE A 108 1.74 5.46 -25.60
N VAL A 109 2.27 6.50 -26.22
CA VAL A 109 2.24 7.86 -25.70
C VAL A 109 1.60 8.78 -26.72
N ALA A 110 0.85 9.78 -26.26
CA ALA A 110 0.22 10.74 -27.15
C ALA A 110 0.10 12.09 -26.45
N SER A 111 0.55 13.18 -27.09
CA SER A 111 0.41 14.51 -26.53
C SER A 111 -0.51 15.36 -27.38
N ASP A 112 -1.58 15.86 -26.77
CA ASP A 112 -2.51 16.82 -27.36
C ASP A 112 -3.19 16.38 -28.66
N VAL A 113 -3.34 15.07 -28.86
CA VAL A 113 -3.94 14.48 -30.07
C VAL A 113 -5.46 14.65 -30.17
N PHE A 114 -6.14 14.91 -29.06
CA PHE A 114 -7.58 15.17 -29.00
C PHE A 114 -7.90 16.67 -29.19
N PHE A 115 -7.33 17.30 -30.22
CA PHE A 115 -7.45 18.75 -30.42
C PHE A 115 -8.73 19.21 -31.15
N ASP A 116 -9.38 18.31 -31.90
CA ASP A 116 -10.60 18.57 -32.66
C ASP A 116 -11.54 17.35 -32.63
N ASN A 117 -12.85 17.56 -32.48
CA ASN A 117 -13.81 16.45 -32.38
C ASN A 117 -13.83 15.55 -33.64
N SER A 118 -13.48 16.07 -34.82
CA SER A 118 -13.43 15.28 -36.06
C SER A 118 -12.35 14.19 -36.05
N VAL A 119 -11.31 14.32 -35.21
CA VAL A 119 -10.26 13.30 -35.11
C VAL A 119 -10.57 12.22 -34.07
N PHE A 120 -11.59 12.40 -33.23
CA PHE A 120 -11.83 11.52 -32.07
C PHE A 120 -12.16 10.08 -32.49
N GLU A 121 -13.08 9.91 -33.43
CA GLU A 121 -13.50 8.58 -33.88
C GLU A 121 -12.37 7.82 -34.62
N PRO A 122 -11.71 8.42 -35.64
CA PRO A 122 -10.56 7.78 -36.29
C PRO A 122 -9.43 7.43 -35.32
N LEU A 123 -9.08 8.33 -34.40
CA LEU A 123 -8.03 8.11 -33.41
C LEU A 123 -8.41 6.99 -32.43
N VAL A 124 -9.64 6.98 -31.90
CA VAL A 124 -10.09 5.91 -30.99
C VAL A 124 -10.15 4.56 -31.72
N GLU A 125 -10.51 4.52 -33.00
CA GLU A 125 -10.47 3.29 -33.78
C GLU A 125 -9.03 2.76 -33.97
N ALA A 126 -8.08 3.65 -34.22
CA ALA A 126 -6.66 3.30 -34.28
C ALA A 126 -6.15 2.78 -32.92
N ILE A 127 -6.47 3.48 -31.83
CA ILE A 127 -6.12 3.05 -30.46
C ILE A 127 -6.74 1.70 -30.13
N SER A 128 -8.02 1.50 -30.48
CA SER A 128 -8.73 0.24 -30.32
C SER A 128 -8.00 -0.89 -31.04
N THR A 129 -7.68 -0.72 -32.32
CA THR A 129 -6.96 -1.72 -33.11
C THR A 129 -5.61 -2.05 -32.49
N LEU A 130 -4.83 -1.04 -32.06
CA LEU A 130 -3.53 -1.20 -31.41
C LEU A 130 -3.64 -1.97 -30.09
N LEU A 131 -4.58 -1.61 -29.21
CA LEU A 131 -4.74 -2.24 -27.90
C LEU A 131 -5.42 -3.62 -27.99
N HIS A 132 -6.16 -3.93 -29.06
CA HIS A 132 -6.60 -5.30 -29.33
C HIS A 132 -5.46 -6.17 -29.82
N ARG A 133 -4.57 -5.62 -30.64
CA ARG A 133 -3.35 -6.31 -31.11
C ARG A 133 -2.34 -6.53 -29.99
N PHE A 134 -2.15 -5.53 -29.13
CA PHE A 134 -1.21 -5.52 -28.02
C PHE A 134 -1.96 -5.32 -26.69
N PRO A 135 -2.64 -6.36 -26.16
CA PRO A 135 -3.53 -6.22 -25.01
C PRO A 135 -2.84 -5.89 -23.68
N LEU A 136 -1.51 -6.03 -23.62
CA LEU A 136 -0.70 -5.62 -22.47
C LEU A 136 -0.21 -4.18 -22.58
N ALA A 137 -0.31 -3.56 -23.76
CA ALA A 137 0.05 -2.18 -23.97
C ALA A 137 -0.96 -1.25 -23.30
N GLN A 138 -0.49 -0.06 -22.95
CA GLN A 138 -1.29 1.00 -22.37
C GLN A 138 -0.92 2.32 -23.02
N LEU A 139 -1.92 3.19 -23.17
CA LEU A 139 -1.73 4.51 -23.75
C LEU A 139 -1.76 5.57 -22.65
N ILE A 140 -0.66 6.30 -22.50
CA ILE A 140 -0.60 7.48 -21.64
C ILE A 140 -0.73 8.71 -22.53
N PHE A 141 -1.73 9.54 -22.26
CA PHE A 141 -1.94 10.76 -23.02
C PHE A 141 -2.03 11.99 -22.15
N SER A 142 -1.62 13.12 -22.70
CA SER A 142 -1.91 14.43 -22.14
C SER A 142 -2.84 15.21 -23.06
N TYR A 143 -3.78 15.93 -22.47
CA TYR A 143 -4.78 16.71 -23.20
C TYR A 143 -5.10 18.00 -22.46
N GLN A 144 -5.06 19.13 -23.17
CA GLN A 144 -5.54 20.40 -22.66
C GLN A 144 -7.05 20.51 -22.89
N ASN A 145 -7.82 20.71 -21.82
CA ASN A 145 -9.28 20.79 -21.93
C ASN A 145 -9.72 22.03 -22.71
N ARG A 146 -10.26 21.82 -23.92
CA ARG A 146 -10.75 22.88 -24.82
C ARG A 146 -12.27 23.09 -24.74
N CYS A 147 -13.01 22.03 -24.42
CA CYS A 147 -14.46 22.06 -24.35
C CYS A 147 -14.98 21.06 -23.31
N ALA A 148 -15.70 21.54 -22.30
CA ALA A 148 -16.22 20.70 -21.22
C ALA A 148 -17.32 19.72 -21.66
N SER A 149 -17.94 19.93 -22.82
CA SER A 149 -18.97 19.01 -23.37
C SER A 149 -18.39 17.86 -24.18
N TRP A 150 -17.09 17.88 -24.49
CA TRP A 150 -16.44 16.82 -25.25
C TRP A 150 -16.02 15.67 -24.33
N SER A 151 -16.33 14.44 -24.74
CA SER A 151 -15.94 13.23 -24.02
C SER A 151 -15.73 12.08 -25.00
N ILE A 152 -14.66 11.33 -24.79
CA ILE A 152 -14.35 10.09 -25.54
C ILE A 152 -14.75 8.82 -24.76
N VAL A 153 -15.28 8.95 -23.53
CA VAL A 153 -15.47 7.81 -22.63
C VAL A 153 -16.44 6.78 -23.19
N ASP A 154 -17.57 7.21 -23.74
CA ASP A 154 -18.57 6.27 -24.30
C ASP A 154 -18.08 5.62 -25.59
N LEU A 155 -17.34 6.38 -26.40
CA LEU A 155 -16.70 5.87 -27.60
C LEU A 155 -15.66 4.78 -27.27
N LEU A 156 -14.79 5.03 -26.28
CA LEU A 156 -13.83 4.05 -25.77
C LEU A 156 -14.53 2.77 -25.29
N LYS A 157 -15.59 2.91 -24.47
CA LYS A 157 -16.36 1.77 -23.96
C LYS A 157 -17.00 0.95 -25.08
N SER A 158 -17.53 1.60 -26.11
CA SER A 158 -18.13 0.93 -27.27
C SER A 158 -17.11 0.08 -28.07
N ARG A 159 -15.82 0.34 -27.85
CA ARG A 159 -14.68 -0.39 -28.46
C ARG A 159 -13.95 -1.28 -27.45
N GLY A 160 -14.56 -1.63 -26.32
CA GLY A 160 -13.92 -2.53 -25.34
C GLY A 160 -12.70 -1.93 -24.64
N LEU A 161 -12.55 -0.60 -24.67
CA LEU A 161 -11.51 0.13 -23.95
C LEU A 161 -12.08 0.80 -22.70
N ASP A 162 -11.20 1.17 -21.79
CA ASP A 162 -11.52 1.96 -20.61
C ASP A 162 -10.42 3.02 -20.39
N SER A 163 -10.71 3.98 -19.52
CA SER A 163 -9.78 5.05 -19.19
C SER A 163 -9.77 5.41 -17.71
N SER A 164 -8.69 6.06 -17.30
CA SER A 164 -8.54 6.66 -15.96
C SER A 164 -7.75 7.95 -16.03
N LEU A 165 -8.15 8.94 -15.25
CA LEU A 165 -7.35 10.14 -15.03
C LEU A 165 -6.17 9.77 -14.13
N ILE A 166 -4.95 10.10 -14.55
CA ILE A 166 -3.74 9.96 -13.73
C ILE A 166 -3.64 11.16 -12.80
N ARG A 167 -3.65 12.36 -13.39
CA ARG A 167 -3.65 13.63 -12.67
C ARG A 167 -4.13 14.78 -13.53
N LYS A 168 -4.50 15.88 -12.87
CA LYS A 168 -4.82 17.16 -13.49
C LYS A 168 -3.83 18.21 -13.01
N GLU A 169 -3.27 18.96 -13.95
CA GLU A 169 -2.35 20.07 -13.68
C GLU A 169 -2.98 21.38 -14.17
N GLU A 170 -2.85 22.44 -13.37
CA GLU A 170 -3.11 23.80 -13.83
C GLU A 170 -1.86 24.34 -14.51
N VAL A 171 -2.05 24.96 -15.68
CA VAL A 171 -0.98 25.59 -16.44
C VAL A 171 -1.27 27.07 -16.59
N ASP A 172 -0.21 27.85 -16.83
CA ASP A 172 -0.31 29.30 -16.97
C ASP A 172 -1.39 29.71 -17.99
N GLY A 173 -2.13 30.77 -17.67
CA GLY A 173 -3.25 31.25 -18.48
C GLY A 173 -4.61 30.65 -18.13
N GLY A 174 -4.73 29.94 -17.00
CA GLY A 174 -6.02 29.46 -16.47
C GLY A 174 -6.56 28.21 -17.19
N HIS A 175 -5.72 27.54 -17.96
CA HIS A 175 -6.04 26.26 -18.59
C HIS A 175 -5.62 25.10 -17.69
N SER A 176 -6.21 23.92 -17.93
CA SER A 176 -5.79 22.69 -17.26
C SER A 176 -5.42 21.62 -18.27
N VAL A 177 -4.35 20.91 -17.97
CA VAL A 177 -3.88 19.73 -18.69
C VAL A 177 -4.25 18.50 -17.87
N GLN A 178 -4.86 17.52 -18.53
CA GLN A 178 -5.15 16.23 -17.96
C GLN A 178 -4.15 15.22 -18.48
N LEU A 179 -3.56 14.44 -17.58
CA LEU A 179 -2.80 13.25 -17.93
C LEU A 179 -3.70 12.05 -17.68
N GLY A 180 -3.96 11.27 -18.72
CA GLY A 180 -4.86 10.12 -18.68
C GLY A 180 -4.20 8.84 -19.16
N LEU A 181 -4.86 7.73 -18.85
CA LEU A 181 -4.53 6.39 -19.27
C LEU A 181 -5.70 5.83 -20.10
N ILE A 182 -5.42 5.21 -21.24
CA ILE A 182 -6.37 4.39 -22.02
C ILE A 182 -5.79 2.99 -22.12
N TYR A 183 -6.63 1.99 -21.92
CA TYR A 183 -6.20 0.60 -21.87
C TYR A 183 -7.34 -0.33 -22.28
N LYS A 184 -6.99 -1.57 -22.63
CA LYS A 184 -7.99 -2.61 -22.92
C LYS A 184 -8.75 -2.96 -21.64
N ARG A 185 -10.08 -2.92 -21.69
CA ARG A 185 -10.91 -3.23 -20.54
C ARG A 185 -10.70 -4.69 -20.11
N ARG A 186 -10.60 -4.91 -18.81
CA ARG A 186 -10.58 -6.24 -18.20
C ARG A 186 -11.98 -6.64 -17.76
N GLU A 187 -12.26 -7.93 -17.81
CA GLU A 187 -13.50 -8.50 -17.26
C GLU A 187 -13.37 -8.84 -15.78
N GLU A 188 -12.17 -9.25 -15.35
CA GLU A 188 -11.86 -9.63 -13.98
C GLU A 188 -11.61 -8.40 -13.10
N THR A 189 -12.21 -8.40 -11.90
CA THR A 189 -11.94 -7.38 -10.88
C THR A 189 -10.65 -7.72 -10.17
N ILE A 190 -9.69 -6.78 -10.12
CA ILE A 190 -8.40 -7.00 -9.47
C ILE A 190 -8.20 -5.94 -8.39
N VAL A 191 -7.96 -6.41 -7.18
CA VAL A 191 -7.59 -5.56 -6.04
C VAL A 191 -6.18 -5.88 -5.58
N ALA A 192 -5.57 -4.94 -4.86
CA ALA A 192 -4.31 -5.19 -4.19
C ALA A 192 -4.34 -4.74 -2.74
N GLY A 193 -3.47 -5.36 -1.95
CA GLY A 193 -3.28 -5.04 -0.54
C GLY A 193 -1.81 -4.89 -0.21
N ILE A 194 -1.49 -3.89 0.62
CA ILE A 194 -0.13 -3.62 1.11
C ILE A 194 -0.13 -3.76 2.63
N GLU A 195 0.86 -4.48 3.16
CA GLU A 195 1.27 -4.41 4.56
C GLU A 195 2.55 -3.58 4.64
N GLY A 196 2.49 -2.44 5.32
CA GLY A 196 3.62 -1.54 5.50
C GLY A 196 4.23 -1.68 6.89
N GLY A 197 5.33 -2.43 6.98
CA GLY A 197 6.16 -2.54 8.18
C GLY A 197 7.41 -1.66 8.13
N ALA A 198 8.02 -1.40 9.29
CA ALA A 198 9.26 -0.62 9.39
C ALA A 198 10.47 -1.30 8.71
N SER A 199 10.47 -2.62 8.56
CA SER A 199 11.60 -3.39 8.00
C SER A 199 11.31 -3.99 6.63
N VAL A 200 10.13 -4.58 6.44
CA VAL A 200 9.69 -5.22 5.20
C VAL A 200 8.23 -4.84 4.96
N SER A 201 7.91 -4.55 3.70
CA SER A 201 6.53 -4.37 3.25
C SER A 201 6.16 -5.50 2.27
N SER A 202 4.92 -5.99 2.37
CA SER A 202 4.35 -7.01 1.47
C SER A 202 3.25 -6.40 0.61
N LEU A 203 3.18 -6.79 -0.66
CA LEU A 203 2.13 -6.41 -1.62
C LEU A 203 1.55 -7.68 -2.24
N VAL A 204 0.23 -7.82 -2.22
CA VAL A 204 -0.49 -8.93 -2.84
C VAL A 204 -1.53 -8.43 -3.83
N PHE A 205 -1.63 -9.08 -4.97
CA PHE A 205 -2.67 -8.86 -5.97
C PHE A 205 -3.65 -10.03 -5.97
N VAL A 206 -4.94 -9.73 -5.92
CA VAL A 206 -6.00 -10.74 -5.76
C VAL A 206 -7.10 -10.49 -6.78
N SER A 207 -7.53 -11.56 -7.42
CA SER A 207 -8.72 -11.57 -8.25
C SER A 207 -9.98 -11.69 -7.39
N CYS A 208 -11.03 -10.98 -7.79
CA CYS A 208 -12.34 -11.05 -7.18
C CYS A 208 -13.40 -11.48 -8.20
N PRO A 209 -14.42 -12.27 -7.77
CA PRO A 209 -14.69 -12.68 -6.39
C PRO A 209 -14.06 -14.03 -6.00
N ASP A 210 -13.22 -14.65 -6.84
CA ASP A 210 -12.70 -16.01 -6.60
C ASP A 210 -11.62 -16.08 -5.50
N GLY A 211 -10.99 -14.95 -5.17
CA GLY A 211 -9.92 -14.87 -4.17
C GLY A 211 -8.57 -15.40 -4.65
N ARG A 212 -8.41 -15.63 -5.96
CA ARG A 212 -7.18 -16.17 -6.52
C ARG A 212 -6.06 -15.13 -6.42
N ILE A 213 -4.95 -15.53 -5.82
CA ILE A 213 -3.77 -14.67 -5.71
C ILE A 213 -3.04 -14.66 -7.05
N ILE A 214 -2.99 -13.49 -7.67
CA ILE A 214 -2.34 -13.27 -8.97
C ILE A 214 -0.82 -13.20 -8.80
N GLY A 215 -0.36 -12.56 -7.72
CA GLY A 215 1.06 -12.43 -7.45
C GLY A 215 1.34 -11.70 -6.14
N ARG A 216 2.61 -11.75 -5.73
CA ARG A 216 3.14 -11.05 -4.56
C ARG A 216 4.43 -10.34 -4.89
N SER A 217 4.68 -9.25 -4.18
CA SER A 217 5.96 -8.53 -4.23
C SER A 217 6.33 -8.10 -2.81
N THR A 218 7.63 -7.89 -2.57
CA THR A 218 8.15 -7.39 -1.29
C THR A 218 9.06 -6.20 -1.52
N HIS A 219 9.01 -5.22 -0.65
CA HIS A 219 9.85 -4.02 -0.70
C HIS A 219 10.48 -3.75 0.66
N LYS A 220 11.62 -3.04 0.69
CA LYS A 220 12.17 -2.55 1.96
C LYS A 220 11.15 -1.63 2.63
N GLY A 221 10.99 -1.78 3.94
CA GLY A 221 10.00 -1.03 4.72
C GLY A 221 10.06 0.49 4.45
N SER A 222 8.90 1.13 4.44
CA SER A 222 8.74 2.58 4.28
C SER A 222 8.10 3.15 5.54
N ASN A 223 8.81 4.00 6.28
CA ASN A 223 8.26 4.60 7.49
C ASN A 223 7.57 5.93 7.15
N TYR A 224 6.25 5.86 7.03
CA TYR A 224 5.36 6.98 6.74
C TYR A 224 5.61 8.22 7.62
N CYS A 225 5.89 8.01 8.91
CA CYS A 225 6.08 9.09 9.88
C CYS A 225 7.42 9.84 9.73
N LEU A 226 8.42 9.26 9.07
CA LEU A 226 9.76 9.85 8.95
C LEU A 226 10.00 10.56 7.61
N ASP A 227 9.46 10.02 6.52
CA ASP A 227 9.73 10.50 5.16
C ASP A 227 8.70 11.50 4.61
N GLY A 228 7.54 11.63 5.27
CA GLY A 228 6.43 12.48 4.86
C GLY A 228 5.47 11.80 3.87
N VAL A 229 4.27 12.36 3.79
CA VAL A 229 3.10 11.82 3.06
C VAL A 229 3.40 11.59 1.58
N GLN A 230 3.86 12.63 0.88
CA GLN A 230 4.05 12.61 -0.58
C GLN A 230 5.16 11.64 -0.99
N LYS A 231 6.34 11.75 -0.36
CA LYS A 231 7.49 10.88 -0.66
C LYS A 231 7.16 9.40 -0.42
N THR A 232 6.39 9.10 0.62
CA THR A 232 5.93 7.73 0.91
C THR A 232 4.95 7.25 -0.16
N ALA A 233 3.96 8.08 -0.52
CA ALA A 233 2.98 7.76 -1.56
C ALA A 233 3.66 7.50 -2.92
N ASP A 234 4.57 8.38 -3.34
CA ASP A 234 5.35 8.24 -4.58
C ASP A 234 6.14 6.93 -4.61
N SER A 235 6.78 6.58 -3.49
CA SER A 235 7.56 5.34 -3.35
C SER A 235 6.67 4.11 -3.47
N LEU A 236 5.52 4.09 -2.80
CA LEU A 236 4.56 2.98 -2.90
C LEU A 236 3.96 2.85 -4.29
N VAL A 237 3.59 3.98 -4.91
CA VAL A 237 3.04 4.02 -6.27
C VAL A 237 4.03 3.48 -7.29
N LYS A 238 5.31 3.86 -7.18
CA LYS A 238 6.38 3.31 -8.02
C LYS A 238 6.47 1.80 -7.87
N TRP A 239 6.49 1.29 -6.64
CA TRP A 239 6.53 -0.15 -6.38
C TRP A 239 5.30 -0.89 -6.94
N ILE A 240 4.10 -0.33 -6.79
CA ILE A 240 2.86 -0.90 -7.34
C ILE A 240 2.95 -0.97 -8.87
N ARG A 241 3.43 0.08 -9.54
CA ARG A 241 3.58 0.09 -11.00
C ARG A 241 4.56 -0.98 -11.49
N GLU A 242 5.72 -1.10 -10.83
CA GLU A 242 6.72 -2.13 -11.13
C GLU A 242 6.13 -3.54 -10.98
N ALA A 243 5.45 -3.82 -9.86
CA ALA A 243 4.82 -5.11 -9.62
C ALA A 243 3.67 -5.40 -10.62
N LYS A 244 2.87 -4.39 -11.00
CA LYS A 244 1.85 -4.53 -12.05
C LYS A 244 2.47 -4.89 -13.40
N GLN A 245 3.61 -4.31 -13.76
CA GLN A 245 4.31 -4.63 -15.01
C GLN A 245 4.82 -6.08 -15.02
N GLU A 246 5.44 -6.54 -13.92
CA GLU A 246 5.90 -7.93 -13.78
C GLU A 246 4.74 -8.93 -13.89
N LEU A 247 3.61 -8.61 -13.27
CA LEU A 247 2.40 -9.44 -13.27
C LEU A 247 1.51 -9.23 -14.49
N LYS A 248 1.90 -8.35 -15.43
CA LYS A 248 1.15 -8.03 -16.66
C LYS A 248 -0.28 -7.52 -16.38
N ILE A 249 -0.44 -6.75 -15.30
CA ILE A 249 -1.71 -6.16 -14.87
C ILE A 249 -1.88 -4.79 -15.55
N VAL A 250 -2.87 -4.71 -16.45
CA VAL A 250 -3.17 -3.54 -17.29
C VAL A 250 -4.25 -2.66 -16.66
N GLY A 251 -4.07 -1.33 -16.65
CA GLY A 251 -5.06 -0.39 -16.09
C GLY A 251 -5.00 -0.30 -14.56
N PRO A 252 -5.74 0.65 -13.95
CA PRO A 252 -5.81 0.82 -12.50
C PRO A 252 -6.47 -0.37 -11.82
N LEU A 253 -6.04 -0.67 -10.59
CA LEU A 253 -6.72 -1.66 -9.74
C LEU A 253 -8.14 -1.18 -9.41
N ASP A 254 -9.08 -2.09 -9.22
CA ASP A 254 -10.45 -1.74 -8.81
C ASP A 254 -10.50 -1.22 -7.36
N GLY A 255 -9.53 -1.66 -6.55
CA GLY A 255 -9.27 -1.17 -5.20
C GLY A 255 -7.82 -1.43 -4.75
N LEU A 256 -7.25 -0.47 -4.03
CA LEU A 256 -5.95 -0.56 -3.38
C LEU A 256 -6.12 -0.39 -1.87
N GLY A 257 -5.78 -1.41 -1.10
CA GLY A 257 -5.80 -1.38 0.36
C GLY A 257 -4.40 -1.28 0.91
N MET A 258 -4.23 -0.51 1.98
CA MET A 258 -2.94 -0.34 2.64
C MET A 258 -3.14 -0.43 4.15
N GLY A 259 -2.46 -1.37 4.79
CA GLY A 259 -2.31 -1.48 6.24
C GLY A 259 -0.93 -0.97 6.63
N LEU A 260 -0.83 0.31 7.00
CA LEU A 260 0.47 0.94 7.31
C LEU A 260 0.59 1.20 8.82
N SER A 261 1.75 0.89 9.39
CA SER A 261 2.07 1.29 10.77
C SER A 261 2.03 2.82 10.91
N GLY A 262 1.33 3.32 11.93
CA GLY A 262 1.21 4.75 12.22
C GLY A 262 0.06 5.47 11.50
N ALA A 263 -0.73 4.76 10.68
CA ALA A 263 -1.92 5.29 10.02
C ALA A 263 -3.12 5.44 10.99
N GLU A 264 -2.92 6.08 12.15
CA GLU A 264 -3.96 6.28 13.18
C GLU A 264 -4.66 7.64 13.08
N ASP A 265 -4.05 8.62 12.41
CA ASP A 265 -4.63 9.96 12.22
C ASP A 265 -5.48 10.03 10.95
N ALA A 266 -6.79 10.23 11.12
CA ALA A 266 -7.75 10.21 10.03
C ALA A 266 -7.53 11.34 9.00
N GLY A 267 -7.16 12.55 9.43
CA GLY A 267 -6.98 13.68 8.52
C GLY A 267 -5.72 13.54 7.68
N ILE A 268 -4.64 13.06 8.30
CA ILE A 268 -3.39 12.72 7.62
C ILE A 268 -3.61 11.57 6.61
N ASN A 269 -4.39 10.55 6.98
CA ASN A 269 -4.75 9.44 6.11
C ASN A 269 -5.60 9.88 4.91
N GLU A 270 -6.59 10.76 5.12
CA GLU A 270 -7.42 11.30 4.04
C GLU A 270 -6.58 12.06 3.01
N HIS A 271 -5.72 12.97 3.46
CA HIS A 271 -4.77 13.66 2.58
C HIS A 271 -3.86 12.70 1.80
N PHE A 272 -3.43 11.59 2.41
CA PHE A 272 -2.62 10.58 1.73
C PHE A 272 -3.39 9.87 0.61
N MET A 273 -4.63 9.45 0.89
CA MET A 273 -5.49 8.80 -0.10
C MET A 273 -5.84 9.74 -1.25
N ASP A 274 -6.18 10.99 -0.95
CA ASP A 274 -6.49 12.02 -1.93
C ASP A 274 -5.29 12.35 -2.81
N TYR A 275 -4.08 12.38 -2.23
CA TYR A 275 -2.86 12.55 -3.00
C TYR A 275 -2.67 11.42 -4.02
N ILE A 276 -2.82 10.16 -3.61
CA ILE A 276 -2.71 9.02 -4.54
C ILE A 276 -3.79 9.09 -5.63
N LEU A 277 -5.04 9.36 -5.28
CA LEU A 277 -6.14 9.42 -6.25
C LEU A 277 -6.00 10.59 -7.23
N SER A 278 -5.50 11.74 -6.78
CA SER A 278 -5.37 12.95 -7.59
C SER A 278 -4.10 13.01 -8.42
N GLN A 279 -3.00 12.39 -7.96
CA GLN A 279 -1.68 12.44 -8.62
C GLN A 279 -1.30 11.13 -9.32
N HIS A 280 -1.95 10.01 -8.98
CA HIS A 280 -1.60 8.66 -9.42
C HIS A 280 -2.84 7.78 -9.68
N GLY A 281 -3.90 8.33 -10.27
CA GLY A 281 -5.14 7.59 -10.53
C GLY A 281 -5.01 6.38 -11.48
N ASP A 282 -3.83 6.13 -12.06
CA ASP A 282 -3.49 4.91 -12.80
C ASP A 282 -3.18 3.69 -11.89
N VAL A 283 -2.94 3.87 -10.60
CA VAL A 283 -2.65 2.73 -9.71
C VAL A 283 -3.91 2.06 -9.19
N GLY A 284 -4.95 2.82 -8.86
CA GLY A 284 -6.19 2.30 -8.28
C GLY A 284 -7.34 3.27 -8.38
N ARG A 285 -8.54 2.75 -8.66
CA ARG A 285 -9.79 3.53 -8.73
C ARG A 285 -10.33 3.92 -7.36
N ARG A 286 -9.96 3.13 -6.34
CA ARG A 286 -10.32 3.35 -4.92
C ARG A 286 -9.10 3.05 -4.08
N VAL A 287 -8.92 3.82 -3.02
CA VAL A 287 -7.81 3.66 -2.08
C VAL A 287 -8.38 3.59 -0.67
N VAL A 288 -7.92 2.61 0.11
CA VAL A 288 -8.29 2.45 1.51
C VAL A 288 -6.99 2.39 2.31
N LEU A 289 -6.81 3.33 3.23
CA LEU A 289 -5.68 3.36 4.15
C LEU A 289 -6.14 3.09 5.58
N LYS A 290 -5.63 2.01 6.16
CA LYS A 290 -5.87 1.57 7.54
C LYS A 290 -4.55 1.30 8.27
N SER A 291 -4.63 1.09 9.57
CA SER A 291 -3.50 0.59 10.38
C SER A 291 -3.13 -0.85 10.03
N ASP A 292 -1.90 -1.24 10.39
CA ASP A 292 -1.42 -2.64 10.35
C ASP A 292 -2.33 -3.61 11.14
N SER A 293 -2.83 -3.14 12.27
CA SER A 293 -3.73 -3.85 13.17
C SER A 293 -5.07 -4.12 12.49
N GLU A 294 -5.63 -3.13 11.80
CA GLU A 294 -6.86 -3.26 11.02
C GLU A 294 -6.72 -4.26 9.88
N ALA A 295 -5.65 -4.15 9.11
CA ALA A 295 -5.37 -5.08 8.02
C ALA A 295 -5.26 -6.52 8.56
N SER A 296 -4.61 -6.71 9.71
CA SER A 296 -4.50 -8.02 10.36
C SER A 296 -5.87 -8.60 10.76
N ILE A 297 -6.76 -7.79 11.35
CA ILE A 297 -8.13 -8.23 11.71
C ILE A 297 -8.91 -8.59 10.44
N ALA A 298 -8.86 -7.73 9.42
CA ALA A 298 -9.58 -7.93 8.15
C ALA A 298 -9.11 -9.18 7.39
N ALA A 299 -7.87 -9.62 7.59
CA ALA A 299 -7.35 -10.84 6.98
C ALA A 299 -8.02 -12.12 7.55
N CYS A 300 -8.55 -12.06 8.78
CA CYS A 300 -9.02 -13.24 9.51
C CYS A 300 -10.53 -13.26 9.79
N PHE A 301 -11.16 -12.10 9.96
CA PHE A 301 -12.55 -12.01 10.43
C PHE A 301 -13.44 -11.21 9.47
N ARG A 302 -14.50 -11.85 8.95
CA ARG A 302 -15.52 -11.20 8.12
C ARG A 302 -16.51 -10.36 8.92
N GLU A 303 -16.99 -10.91 10.04
CA GLU A 303 -18.08 -10.33 10.85
C GLU A 303 -17.57 -9.38 11.95
N GLY A 304 -16.31 -8.95 11.85
CA GLY A 304 -15.60 -8.27 12.91
C GLY A 304 -14.91 -9.23 13.89
N GLY A 305 -13.96 -8.68 14.63
CA GLY A 305 -13.09 -9.42 15.54
C GLY A 305 -12.13 -8.49 16.24
N ALA A 306 -11.33 -9.03 17.16
CA ALA A 306 -10.34 -8.26 17.89
C ALA A 306 -8.92 -8.71 17.58
N VAL A 307 -7.96 -7.85 17.91
CA VAL A 307 -6.54 -8.16 17.92
C VAL A 307 -5.91 -7.62 19.20
N ILE A 308 -5.04 -8.41 19.81
CA ILE A 308 -4.13 -7.98 20.86
C ILE A 308 -2.71 -8.11 20.31
N ILE A 309 -2.01 -6.99 20.29
CA ILE A 309 -0.61 -6.92 19.90
C ILE A 309 0.22 -6.74 21.16
N SER A 310 1.19 -7.61 21.40
CA SER A 310 2.21 -7.47 22.44
C SER A 310 3.59 -7.86 21.91
N GLY A 311 4.34 -6.84 21.48
CA GLY A 311 5.73 -6.90 21.02
C GLY A 311 6.57 -5.89 21.79
N THR A 312 7.36 -5.06 21.10
CA THR A 312 8.08 -3.94 21.72
C THR A 312 7.13 -2.95 22.41
N GLY A 313 5.95 -2.71 21.83
CA GLY A 313 4.82 -2.01 22.45
C GLY A 313 3.58 -2.91 22.53
N SER A 314 2.46 -2.38 22.98
CA SER A 314 1.19 -3.14 23.02
C SER A 314 -0.04 -2.31 22.69
N THR A 315 -1.00 -2.96 22.04
CA THR A 315 -2.27 -2.37 21.66
C THR A 315 -3.36 -3.42 21.56
N THR A 316 -4.59 -3.05 21.90
CA THR A 316 -5.77 -3.89 21.78
C THR A 316 -6.81 -3.16 20.93
N ARG A 317 -7.27 -3.78 19.84
CA ARG A 317 -8.20 -3.18 18.87
C ARG A 317 -9.35 -4.15 18.57
N LEU A 318 -10.53 -3.59 18.30
CA LEU A 318 -11.74 -4.27 17.85
C LEU A 318 -12.17 -3.63 16.54
N MET A 319 -12.42 -4.43 15.52
CA MET A 319 -13.14 -4.01 14.32
C MET A 319 -14.52 -4.66 14.37
N THR A 320 -15.57 -3.86 14.22
CA THR A 320 -16.93 -4.41 14.14
C THR A 320 -17.28 -4.76 12.68
N ARG A 321 -18.39 -5.48 12.46
CA ARG A 321 -18.88 -5.84 11.10
C ARG A 321 -19.01 -4.64 10.16
N ASN A 322 -19.36 -3.45 10.67
CA ASN A 322 -19.53 -2.26 9.84
C ASN A 322 -18.20 -1.54 9.54
N GLY A 323 -17.06 -2.09 9.98
CA GLY A 323 -15.74 -1.48 9.82
C GLY A 323 -15.37 -0.42 10.87
N GLU A 324 -16.25 -0.13 11.84
CA GLU A 324 -15.94 0.76 12.97
C GLU A 324 -14.85 0.15 13.83
N LEU A 325 -13.84 0.96 14.17
CA LEU A 325 -12.79 0.57 15.09
C LEU A 325 -12.99 1.11 16.50
N LYS A 326 -12.61 0.28 17.47
CA LYS A 326 -12.51 0.66 18.87
C LYS A 326 -11.18 0.17 19.43
N GLY A 327 -10.51 1.02 20.19
CA GLY A 327 -9.19 0.71 20.75
C GLY A 327 -9.10 0.88 22.25
N VAL A 328 -8.19 0.13 22.86
CA VAL A 328 -7.70 0.31 24.23
C VAL A 328 -6.18 0.13 24.23
N GLY A 329 -5.45 1.05 24.85
CA GLY A 329 -3.99 1.05 24.80
C GLY A 329 -3.42 1.50 23.45
N GLY A 330 -2.13 1.26 23.22
CA GLY A 330 -1.42 1.76 22.02
C GLY A 330 -0.93 3.20 22.11
N TRP A 331 -0.88 3.79 23.31
CA TRP A 331 -0.47 5.19 23.53
C TRP A 331 1.05 5.43 23.58
N GLY A 332 1.83 4.43 23.19
CA GLY A 332 3.29 4.46 23.27
C GLY A 332 3.83 4.31 24.70
N HIS A 333 5.16 4.33 24.80
CA HIS A 333 5.91 3.87 25.97
C HIS A 333 5.85 4.82 27.17
N ALA A 334 5.61 6.11 26.94
CA ALA A 334 5.61 7.12 28.01
C ALA A 334 4.38 7.03 28.92
N ILE A 335 3.22 6.66 28.36
CA ILE A 335 1.92 6.66 29.07
C ILE A 335 1.14 5.35 28.91
N GLY A 336 1.59 4.44 28.06
CA GLY A 336 0.87 3.22 27.68
C GLY A 336 1.78 2.00 27.55
N ASP A 337 1.59 1.23 26.47
CA ASP A 337 2.30 -0.03 26.18
C ASP A 337 2.23 -1.09 27.29
N GLY A 338 1.20 -1.03 28.13
CA GLY A 338 0.98 -1.98 29.21
C GLY A 338 0.95 -3.44 28.73
N GLY A 339 1.78 -4.29 29.35
CA GLY A 339 1.90 -5.71 28.98
C GLY A 339 2.75 -6.00 27.73
N SER A 340 3.45 -5.00 27.20
CA SER A 340 4.49 -5.17 26.15
C SER A 340 5.83 -5.63 26.72
N ALA A 341 6.78 -5.98 25.83
CA ALA A 341 8.16 -6.26 26.20
C ALA A 341 8.85 -5.04 26.83
N TYR A 342 8.60 -3.83 26.33
CA TYR A 342 9.13 -2.63 26.99
C TYR A 342 8.57 -2.50 28.41
N TRP A 343 7.27 -2.73 28.60
CA TRP A 343 6.63 -2.62 29.90
C TRP A 343 7.15 -3.66 30.90
N ILE A 344 7.34 -4.92 30.47
CA ILE A 344 7.93 -5.98 31.31
C ILE A 344 9.35 -5.60 31.75
N ALA A 345 10.19 -5.17 30.80
CA ALA A 345 11.55 -4.72 31.11
C ALA A 345 11.56 -3.54 32.08
N ASN A 346 10.73 -2.52 31.83
CA ASN A 346 10.64 -1.34 32.67
C ASN A 346 10.09 -1.63 34.07
N ARG A 347 9.08 -2.51 34.20
CA ARG A 347 8.58 -2.96 35.50
C ARG A 347 9.65 -3.74 36.26
N GLY A 348 10.42 -4.59 35.57
CA GLY A 348 11.55 -5.31 36.17
C GLY A 348 12.64 -4.36 36.67
N MET A 349 13.04 -3.37 35.87
CA MET A 349 14.00 -2.35 36.29
C MET A 349 13.49 -1.58 37.50
N ARG A 350 12.23 -1.11 37.46
CA ARG A 350 11.59 -0.41 38.58
C ARG A 350 11.56 -1.26 39.86
N LEU A 351 11.22 -2.55 39.75
CA LEU A 351 11.18 -3.46 40.90
C LEU A 351 12.55 -3.59 41.60
N LEU A 352 13.66 -3.50 40.86
CA LEU A 352 15.01 -3.48 41.47
C LEU A 352 15.19 -2.29 42.41
N PHE A 353 14.77 -1.10 41.98
CA PHE A 353 14.82 0.12 42.80
C PHE A 353 13.80 0.08 43.94
N ASP A 354 12.56 -0.35 43.66
CA ASP A 354 11.49 -0.36 44.66
C ASP A 354 11.82 -1.30 45.84
N VAL A 355 12.46 -2.45 45.59
CA VAL A 355 12.95 -3.35 46.66
C VAL A 355 14.18 -2.77 47.37
N GLU A 356 15.09 -2.15 46.60
CA GLU A 356 16.25 -1.36 47.07
C GLU A 356 15.87 -0.34 48.17
N ASP A 357 14.84 0.42 47.86
CA ASP A 357 14.34 1.54 48.67
C ASP A 357 13.34 1.09 49.76
N GLY A 358 13.01 -0.21 49.83
CA GLY A 358 12.08 -0.79 50.80
C GLY A 358 10.59 -0.52 50.53
N MET A 359 10.23 -0.18 49.28
CA MET A 359 8.84 0.05 48.86
C MET A 359 8.09 -1.25 48.49
N GLU A 360 8.83 -2.29 48.08
CA GLU A 360 8.28 -3.63 47.78
C GLU A 360 9.17 -4.73 48.39
N GLU A 361 8.58 -5.90 48.68
CA GLU A 361 9.32 -7.07 49.18
C GLU A 361 9.36 -8.18 48.11
N ALA A 362 10.53 -8.45 47.54
CA ALA A 362 10.74 -9.55 46.58
C ALA A 362 12.21 -10.00 46.56
N ASN A 363 12.46 -11.26 46.14
CA ASN A 363 13.83 -11.72 45.88
C ASN A 363 14.26 -11.26 44.48
N ILE A 364 15.15 -10.25 44.42
CA ILE A 364 15.59 -9.64 43.17
C ILE A 364 16.97 -10.10 42.69
N GLU A 365 17.61 -11.08 43.33
CA GLU A 365 18.99 -11.46 43.00
C GLU A 365 19.13 -11.95 41.55
N ARG A 366 18.23 -12.83 41.11
CA ARG A 366 18.20 -13.33 39.73
C ARG A 366 17.86 -12.24 38.73
N LEU A 367 16.83 -11.44 39.02
CA LEU A 367 16.40 -10.32 38.18
C LEU A 367 17.53 -9.30 38.00
N ARG A 368 18.22 -8.93 39.08
CA ARG A 368 19.37 -8.01 39.06
C ARG A 368 20.49 -8.57 38.19
N LYS A 369 20.86 -9.85 38.40
CA LYS A 369 21.91 -10.51 37.62
C LYS A 369 21.60 -10.50 36.12
N VAL A 370 20.40 -10.93 35.74
CA VAL A 370 19.98 -10.98 34.33
C VAL A 370 20.00 -9.60 33.68
N MET A 371 19.48 -8.57 34.36
CA MET A 371 19.47 -7.20 33.84
C MET A 371 20.88 -6.64 33.65
N LEU A 372 21.73 -6.77 34.67
CA LEU A 372 23.10 -6.24 34.61
C LEU A 372 23.96 -6.97 33.57
N GLU A 373 23.89 -8.30 33.51
CA GLU A 373 24.62 -9.08 32.51
C GLU A 373 24.17 -8.75 31.07
N TYR A 374 22.85 -8.66 30.84
CA TYR A 374 22.30 -8.37 29.52
C TYR A 374 22.74 -7.01 28.98
N PHE A 375 22.73 -5.98 29.84
CA PHE A 375 23.15 -4.63 29.47
C PHE A 375 24.65 -4.38 29.65
N SER A 376 25.42 -5.39 30.10
CA SER A 376 26.84 -5.27 30.41
C SER A 376 27.15 -4.15 31.41
N LEU A 377 26.36 -4.08 32.47
CA LEU A 377 26.44 -3.09 33.53
C LEU A 377 27.05 -3.70 34.79
N THR A 378 27.76 -2.89 35.56
CA THR A 378 28.32 -3.28 36.86
C THR A 378 27.42 -2.91 38.02
N ASP A 379 26.56 -1.90 37.84
CA ASP A 379 25.67 -1.39 38.88
C ASP A 379 24.31 -0.95 38.32
N LYS A 380 23.26 -1.05 39.14
CA LYS A 380 21.89 -0.71 38.76
C LYS A 380 21.71 0.78 38.46
N ILE A 381 22.52 1.67 39.02
CA ILE A 381 22.42 3.13 38.76
C ILE A 381 22.67 3.41 37.27
N GLN A 382 23.48 2.58 36.60
CA GLN A 382 23.73 2.68 35.17
C GLN A 382 22.49 2.35 34.31
N LEU A 383 21.45 1.72 34.87
CA LEU A 383 20.17 1.56 34.18
C LEU A 383 19.49 2.91 33.95
N LEU A 384 19.71 3.90 34.82
CA LEU A 384 19.17 5.26 34.63
C LEU A 384 19.75 5.91 33.35
N ASP A 385 21.03 5.67 33.04
CA ASP A 385 21.64 6.17 31.80
C ASP A 385 20.93 5.61 30.56
N LEU A 386 20.51 4.33 30.61
CA LEU A 386 19.73 3.70 29.54
C LEU A 386 18.29 4.21 29.44
N LEU A 387 17.70 4.69 30.54
CA LEU A 387 16.33 5.23 30.58
C LEU A 387 16.27 6.70 30.13
N TYR A 388 17.34 7.47 30.36
CA TYR A 388 17.37 8.91 30.09
C TYR A 388 18.29 9.26 28.92
N SER A 389 19.61 9.18 29.11
CA SER A 389 20.59 9.75 28.17
C SER A 389 20.85 8.89 26.94
N LYS A 390 20.70 7.56 27.06
CA LYS A 390 20.92 6.57 26.00
C LYS A 390 19.67 5.76 25.69
N PHE A 391 18.51 6.42 25.77
CA PHE A 391 17.23 5.77 25.58
C PHE A 391 17.08 5.14 24.18
N ASP A 392 16.86 3.83 24.18
CA ASP A 392 16.45 3.06 23.01
C ASP A 392 15.39 2.03 23.44
N LYS A 393 14.15 2.28 23.03
CA LYS A 393 13.00 1.44 23.38
C LYS A 393 13.19 -0.02 22.95
N CYS A 394 13.71 -0.25 21.75
CA CYS A 394 13.89 -1.60 21.21
C CYS A 394 14.97 -2.35 22.01
N LYS A 395 16.08 -1.68 22.30
CA LYS A 395 17.15 -2.24 23.13
C LYS A 395 16.66 -2.57 24.53
N LEU A 396 15.91 -1.68 25.18
CA LEU A 396 15.35 -1.93 26.51
C LEU A 396 14.34 -3.08 26.49
N ALA A 397 13.42 -3.11 25.53
CA ALA A 397 12.41 -4.17 25.41
C ALA A 397 13.04 -5.56 25.18
N SER A 398 14.19 -5.62 24.49
CA SER A 398 14.82 -6.88 24.10
C SER A 398 15.26 -7.77 25.27
N VAL A 399 15.54 -7.19 26.45
CA VAL A 399 15.88 -7.97 27.67
C VAL A 399 14.75 -8.91 28.10
N THR A 400 13.51 -8.61 27.71
CA THR A 400 12.33 -9.45 28.03
C THR A 400 12.48 -10.88 27.53
N ALA A 401 13.15 -11.09 26.39
CA ALA A 401 13.43 -12.43 25.91
C ALA A 401 14.33 -13.19 26.89
N LYS A 402 15.34 -12.52 27.46
CA LYS A 402 16.23 -13.10 28.47
C LYS A 402 15.53 -13.34 29.81
N LEU A 403 14.63 -12.43 30.22
CA LEU A 403 13.78 -12.63 31.39
C LEU A 403 12.86 -13.85 31.20
N ALA A 404 12.30 -14.05 30.01
CA ALA A 404 11.44 -15.20 29.72
C ALA A 404 12.15 -16.56 29.88
N GLU A 405 13.48 -16.61 29.76
CA GLU A 405 14.28 -17.82 30.00
C GLU A 405 14.48 -18.13 31.50
N ASN A 406 14.20 -17.17 32.39
CA ASN A 406 14.47 -17.25 33.84
C ASN A 406 13.17 -17.17 34.69
N VAL A 407 12.05 -17.56 34.09
CA VAL A 407 10.69 -17.60 34.71
C VAL A 407 10.51 -18.70 35.76
N ASP A 408 11.51 -19.54 35.99
CA ASP A 408 11.59 -20.39 37.17
C ASP A 408 11.80 -19.58 38.47
N ASP A 409 12.27 -18.34 38.35
CA ASP A 409 12.30 -17.36 39.43
C ASP A 409 10.93 -16.70 39.62
N ALA A 410 10.43 -16.70 40.85
CA ALA A 410 9.09 -16.20 41.18
C ALA A 410 8.92 -14.71 40.90
N THR A 411 9.96 -13.91 41.11
CA THR A 411 9.95 -12.47 40.85
C THR A 411 9.91 -12.18 39.35
N ILE A 412 10.62 -12.97 38.55
CA ILE A 412 10.56 -12.84 37.09
C ILE A 412 9.21 -13.33 36.56
N ALA A 413 8.70 -14.45 37.08
CA ALA A 413 7.39 -14.99 36.71
C ALA A 413 6.25 -13.99 36.98
N SER A 414 6.31 -13.25 38.10
CA SER A 414 5.30 -12.25 38.45
C SER A 414 5.24 -11.11 37.43
N LEU A 415 6.36 -10.70 36.83
CA LEU A 415 6.38 -9.68 35.77
C LEU A 415 5.54 -10.10 34.56
N PHE A 416 5.62 -11.38 34.16
CA PHE A 416 4.82 -11.92 33.05
C PHE A 416 3.35 -12.10 33.46
N HIS A 417 3.10 -12.57 34.68
CA HIS A 417 1.74 -12.64 35.21
C HIS A 417 1.06 -11.26 35.19
N ASP A 418 1.75 -10.21 35.65
CA ASP A 418 1.24 -8.85 35.67
C ASP A 418 1.04 -8.29 34.26
N ALA A 419 1.95 -8.59 33.32
CA ALA A 419 1.77 -8.25 31.91
C ALA A 419 0.49 -8.87 31.34
N GLY A 420 0.23 -10.15 31.65
CA GLY A 420 -1.03 -10.83 31.35
C GLY A 420 -2.23 -10.09 31.93
N GLY A 421 -2.17 -9.70 33.20
CA GLY A 421 -3.23 -8.93 33.86
C GLY A 421 -3.51 -7.60 33.18
N ILE A 422 -2.48 -6.85 32.80
CA ILE A 422 -2.67 -5.57 32.09
C ILE A 422 -3.34 -5.79 30.71
N LEU A 423 -2.91 -6.81 29.95
CA LEU A 423 -3.56 -7.15 28.68
C LEU A 423 -5.01 -7.62 28.91
N GLY A 424 -5.28 -8.36 29.99
CA GLY A 424 -6.63 -8.79 30.38
C GLY A 424 -7.54 -7.60 30.70
N LYS A 425 -7.03 -6.59 31.43
CA LYS A 425 -7.76 -5.32 31.67
C LYS A 425 -8.07 -4.57 30.38
N GLN A 426 -7.12 -4.54 29.43
CA GLN A 426 -7.34 -3.92 28.13
C GLN A 426 -8.45 -4.64 27.36
N MET A 427 -8.42 -5.97 27.31
CA MET A 427 -9.46 -6.77 26.67
C MET A 427 -10.82 -6.60 27.36
N LYS A 428 -10.88 -6.62 28.70
CA LYS A 428 -12.10 -6.33 29.47
C LYS A 428 -12.70 -4.97 29.09
N ALA A 429 -11.86 -3.95 28.98
CA ALA A 429 -12.30 -2.62 28.57
C ALA A 429 -12.77 -2.59 27.09
N LEU A 430 -12.12 -3.36 26.21
CA LEU A 430 -12.51 -3.47 24.80
C LEU A 430 -13.86 -4.18 24.62
N ILE A 431 -14.10 -5.26 25.36
CA ILE A 431 -15.36 -6.02 25.34
C ILE A 431 -16.56 -5.12 25.64
N LYS A 432 -16.42 -4.18 26.59
CA LYS A 432 -17.47 -3.20 26.90
C LYS A 432 -17.84 -2.28 25.73
N LYS A 433 -16.96 -2.15 24.73
CA LYS A 433 -17.15 -1.31 23.56
C LYS A 433 -17.84 -2.04 22.40
N ILE A 434 -18.04 -3.36 22.48
CA ILE A 434 -18.73 -4.14 21.44
C ILE A 434 -20.19 -3.64 21.30
N PRO A 435 -20.66 -3.29 20.08
CA PRO A 435 -22.04 -2.82 19.86
C PRO A 435 -23.10 -3.82 20.32
N ASN A 436 -24.25 -3.32 20.75
CA ASN A 436 -25.33 -4.16 21.29
C ASN A 436 -25.99 -5.05 20.23
N GLU A 437 -26.04 -4.62 18.96
CA GLU A 437 -26.67 -5.42 17.89
C GLU A 437 -25.78 -6.55 17.35
N ALA A 438 -24.49 -6.63 17.75
CA ALA A 438 -23.53 -7.61 17.27
C ALA A 438 -23.70 -8.99 17.95
N THR A 439 -24.86 -9.61 17.74
CA THR A 439 -25.28 -10.88 18.36
C THR A 439 -24.37 -12.06 18.07
N GLU A 440 -23.70 -12.12 16.90
CA GLU A 440 -22.77 -13.20 16.53
C GLU A 440 -21.39 -13.08 17.20
N MET A 441 -20.84 -11.86 17.35
CA MET A 441 -19.63 -11.61 18.17
C MET A 441 -19.88 -11.83 19.68
N GLY A 442 -21.15 -11.90 20.08
CA GLY A 442 -21.57 -11.98 21.48
C GLY A 442 -21.35 -13.34 22.15
N SER A 443 -21.31 -14.46 21.42
CA SER A 443 -21.16 -15.78 22.06
C SER A 443 -19.71 -16.28 22.12
N ASN A 444 -18.95 -16.13 21.03
CA ASN A 444 -17.52 -16.45 20.96
C ASN A 444 -16.76 -15.32 20.25
N LEU A 445 -15.95 -14.56 21.01
CA LEU A 445 -15.12 -13.50 20.43
C LEU A 445 -13.84 -14.10 19.83
N GLY A 446 -13.67 -13.95 18.52
CA GLY A 446 -12.41 -14.24 17.85
C GLY A 446 -11.39 -13.13 18.08
N VAL A 447 -10.21 -13.49 18.59
CA VAL A 447 -9.14 -12.54 18.90
C VAL A 447 -7.82 -13.00 18.29
N LEU A 448 -7.21 -12.19 17.45
CA LEU A 448 -5.85 -12.44 16.98
C LEU A 448 -4.83 -12.04 18.04
N VAL A 449 -3.82 -12.89 18.24
CA VAL A 449 -2.65 -12.56 19.07
C VAL A 449 -1.44 -12.35 18.17
N ILE A 450 -0.84 -11.17 18.27
CA ILE A 450 0.34 -10.77 17.49
C ILE A 450 1.44 -10.30 18.42
N GLY A 451 2.69 -10.62 18.09
CA GLY A 451 3.87 -10.12 18.79
C GLY A 451 4.60 -11.17 19.63
N SER A 452 5.89 -10.91 19.85
CA SER A 452 6.83 -11.88 20.41
C SER A 452 6.57 -12.22 21.87
N VAL A 453 5.89 -11.36 22.64
CA VAL A 453 5.61 -11.58 24.06
C VAL A 453 4.68 -12.76 24.27
N PHE A 454 3.78 -13.05 23.32
CA PHE A 454 2.91 -14.23 23.35
C PHE A 454 3.64 -15.57 23.29
N LYS A 455 4.94 -15.61 22.98
CA LYS A 455 5.77 -16.81 23.18
C LYS A 455 5.83 -17.23 24.66
N SER A 456 5.63 -16.28 25.58
CA SER A 456 5.57 -16.50 27.03
C SER A 456 4.15 -16.65 27.58
N TRP A 457 3.15 -16.91 26.71
CA TRP A 457 1.73 -16.92 27.09
C TRP A 457 1.39 -17.80 28.29
N LYS A 458 2.04 -18.98 28.42
CA LYS A 458 1.81 -19.88 29.56
C LYS A 458 1.94 -19.20 30.94
N TRP A 459 2.78 -18.16 31.04
CA TRP A 459 3.01 -17.40 32.28
C TRP A 459 2.13 -16.17 32.42
N MET A 460 1.55 -15.71 31.31
CA MET A 460 0.65 -14.55 31.27
C MET A 460 -0.82 -14.96 31.39
N ARG A 461 -1.14 -16.20 31.01
CA ARG A 461 -2.51 -16.71 30.86
C ARG A 461 -3.35 -16.53 32.10
N GLU A 462 -2.83 -16.91 33.27
CA GLU A 462 -3.57 -16.82 34.53
C GLU A 462 -3.90 -15.37 34.89
N GLY A 463 -2.89 -14.47 34.83
CA GLY A 463 -3.09 -13.05 35.07
C GLY A 463 -4.08 -12.43 34.10
N PHE A 464 -4.04 -12.83 32.82
CA PHE A 464 -4.99 -12.38 31.81
C PHE A 464 -6.42 -12.80 32.15
N ILE A 465 -6.66 -14.08 32.43
CA ILE A 465 -8.00 -14.62 32.73
C ILE A 465 -8.57 -13.99 33.99
N LYS A 466 -7.73 -13.81 35.03
CA LYS A 466 -8.14 -13.21 36.31
C LYS A 466 -8.84 -11.87 36.14
N GLU A 467 -8.47 -11.10 35.13
CA GLU A 467 -9.00 -9.76 34.89
C GLU A 467 -10.27 -9.74 34.02
N LEU A 468 -10.55 -10.80 33.25
CA LEU A 468 -11.60 -10.80 32.23
C LEU A 468 -13.05 -10.72 32.76
N ASP A 469 -13.33 -11.11 34.02
CA ASP A 469 -14.66 -10.96 34.66
C ASP A 469 -15.84 -11.34 33.74
N MET A 470 -15.76 -12.57 33.20
CA MET A 470 -16.63 -13.05 32.12
C MET A 470 -18.06 -13.35 32.59
N GLU A 471 -18.29 -13.54 33.89
CA GLU A 471 -19.63 -13.82 34.45
C GLU A 471 -20.64 -12.71 34.11
N LYS A 472 -20.19 -11.45 34.11
CA LYS A 472 -21.00 -10.27 33.78
C LYS A 472 -20.86 -9.84 32.32
N SER A 473 -20.01 -10.53 31.55
CA SER A 473 -19.77 -10.24 30.15
C SER A 473 -20.84 -10.87 29.26
N ARG A 474 -21.08 -10.20 28.13
CA ARG A 474 -21.89 -10.76 27.03
C ARG A 474 -21.13 -11.85 26.31
N VAL A 475 -19.82 -11.65 26.13
CA VAL A 475 -18.89 -12.64 25.56
C VAL A 475 -18.81 -13.83 26.53
N LYS A 476 -19.24 -15.01 26.07
CA LYS A 476 -19.26 -16.26 26.88
C LYS A 476 -18.08 -17.18 26.61
N LYS A 477 -17.33 -16.89 25.56
CA LYS A 477 -16.16 -17.64 25.13
C LYS A 477 -15.26 -16.69 24.35
N MET A 478 -13.95 -16.86 24.47
CA MET A 478 -13.01 -16.13 23.65
C MET A 478 -12.00 -17.11 23.04
N THR A 479 -11.87 -17.08 21.72
CA THR A 479 -10.92 -17.94 21.01
C THR A 479 -9.79 -17.07 20.50
N LEU A 480 -8.58 -17.35 21.00
CA LEU A 480 -7.36 -16.69 20.57
C LEU A 480 -6.83 -17.41 19.32
N TYR A 481 -6.43 -16.68 18.29
CA TYR A 481 -5.89 -17.20 17.03
C TYR A 481 -4.51 -16.63 16.74
N ARG A 482 -3.64 -17.42 16.13
CA ARG A 482 -2.40 -16.92 15.54
C ARG A 482 -2.70 -16.32 14.17
N LEU A 483 -2.02 -15.24 13.82
CA LEU A 483 -2.04 -14.72 12.46
C LEU A 483 -1.20 -15.65 11.56
N THR A 484 -1.87 -16.50 10.78
CA THR A 484 -1.24 -17.41 9.81
C THR A 484 -1.42 -16.95 8.36
N VAL A 485 -2.11 -15.83 8.17
CA VAL A 485 -2.36 -15.17 6.88
C VAL A 485 -1.60 -13.86 6.79
N ASP A 486 -1.17 -13.51 5.58
CA ASP A 486 -0.46 -12.26 5.30
C ASP A 486 -1.41 -11.07 5.54
N ALA A 487 -1.00 -10.06 6.32
CA ALA A 487 -1.86 -8.91 6.62
C ALA A 487 -2.15 -8.07 5.36
N SER A 488 -1.29 -8.15 4.34
CA SER A 488 -1.56 -7.55 3.03
C SER A 488 -2.83 -8.13 2.39
N LEU A 489 -3.20 -9.39 2.66
CA LEU A 489 -4.46 -9.97 2.20
C LEU A 489 -5.68 -9.34 2.89
N GLY A 490 -5.54 -8.96 4.17
CA GLY A 490 -6.57 -8.22 4.87
C GLY A 490 -6.73 -6.80 4.34
N ALA A 491 -5.62 -6.13 4.01
CA ALA A 491 -5.68 -4.85 3.29
C ALA A 491 -6.39 -5.00 1.93
N ALA A 492 -6.09 -6.05 1.16
CA ALA A 492 -6.78 -6.34 -0.10
C ALA A 492 -8.28 -6.61 0.11
N THR A 493 -8.66 -7.26 1.22
CA THR A 493 -10.07 -7.51 1.58
C THR A 493 -10.82 -6.21 1.84
N LEU A 494 -10.21 -5.27 2.57
CA LEU A 494 -10.79 -3.94 2.79
C LEU A 494 -10.96 -3.17 1.46
N ALA A 495 -10.00 -3.30 0.55
CA ALA A 495 -10.08 -2.72 -0.78
C ALA A 495 -11.21 -3.32 -1.64
N ALA A 496 -11.38 -4.65 -1.58
CA ALA A 496 -12.46 -5.35 -2.26
C ALA A 496 -13.83 -4.87 -1.77
N LEU A 497 -14.02 -4.72 -0.46
CA LEU A 497 -15.26 -4.20 0.12
C LEU A 497 -15.57 -2.78 -0.37
N SER A 498 -14.55 -1.90 -0.42
CA SER A 498 -14.69 -0.55 -0.98
C SER A 498 -15.06 -0.56 -2.47
N ALA A 499 -14.59 -1.55 -3.22
CA ALA A 499 -14.92 -1.77 -4.62
C ALA A 499 -16.25 -2.51 -4.85
N HIS A 500 -17.08 -2.70 -3.81
CA HIS A 500 -18.32 -3.48 -3.86
C HIS A 500 -18.12 -4.93 -4.32
N SER A 501 -16.97 -5.51 -3.97
CA SER A 501 -16.60 -6.89 -4.24
C SER A 501 -16.21 -7.59 -2.94
N THR A 502 -15.88 -8.88 -3.01
CA THR A 502 -15.47 -9.65 -1.83
C THR A 502 -14.34 -10.60 -2.18
N ILE A 503 -13.43 -10.81 -1.22
CA ILE A 503 -12.46 -11.89 -1.25
C ILE A 503 -12.96 -12.99 -0.30
N PRO A 504 -13.02 -14.26 -0.72
CA PRO A 504 -13.16 -15.41 0.15
C PRO A 504 -12.08 -15.37 1.24
N LEU A 505 -12.47 -15.12 2.49
CA LEU A 505 -11.51 -15.27 3.59
C LEU A 505 -11.26 -16.75 3.80
N ARG A 506 -10.01 -17.08 4.11
CA ARG A 506 -9.66 -18.41 4.61
C ARG A 506 -10.44 -18.65 5.90
N GLU A 507 -11.17 -19.76 5.98
CA GLU A 507 -11.74 -20.21 7.24
C GLU A 507 -10.61 -20.52 8.23
N LEU A 508 -10.70 -19.92 9.43
CA LEU A 508 -9.79 -20.25 10.53
C LEU A 508 -10.05 -21.70 10.95
N LYS A 509 -8.98 -22.50 10.99
CA LYS A 509 -9.01 -23.92 11.33
C LYS A 509 -8.53 -24.13 12.77
N ASP A 510 -8.71 -25.33 13.29
CA ASP A 510 -8.23 -25.70 14.64
C ASP A 510 -6.71 -25.50 14.80
N GLU A 511 -5.92 -25.65 13.73
CA GLU A 511 -4.47 -25.37 13.72
C GLU A 511 -4.11 -23.89 13.93
N ASP A 512 -5.05 -22.98 13.63
CA ASP A 512 -4.87 -21.53 13.80
C ASP A 512 -5.18 -21.11 15.25
N VAL A 513 -5.82 -21.97 16.04
CA VAL A 513 -6.20 -21.70 17.43
C VAL A 513 -4.97 -21.66 18.32
N PHE A 514 -4.78 -20.53 18.99
CA PHE A 514 -3.72 -20.30 19.96
C PHE A 514 -4.09 -20.77 21.38
N ASP A 515 -5.30 -20.42 21.83
CA ASP A 515 -5.87 -20.80 23.12
C ASP A 515 -7.38 -20.57 23.09
N VAL A 516 -8.11 -21.25 23.97
CA VAL A 516 -9.55 -21.07 24.18
C VAL A 516 -9.77 -20.67 25.62
N LEU A 517 -10.33 -19.49 25.82
CA LEU A 517 -10.59 -18.91 27.13
C LEU A 517 -12.10 -18.97 27.45
N PRO A 518 -12.46 -19.29 28.71
CA PRO A 518 -13.84 -19.26 29.19
C PRO A 518 -14.41 -17.85 29.24
#